data_AF-A0A839UEH8-F1
#
_entry.id   AF-A0A839UEH8-F1
#
_cell.length_a   1.000
_cell.length_b   1.000
_cell.length_c   1.000
_cell.angle_alpha   90.00
_cell.angle_beta   90.00
_cell.angle_gamma   90.00
#
_symmetry.space_group_name_H-M   'P 1'
#
loop_
_entity.id
_entity.type
_entity.pdbx_description
1 polymer ?
#
loop_
_entity_poly.entity_id
_entity_poly.type
_entity_poly.pdbx_seq_one_letter_code
_entity_poly.pdbx_strand_id
1 'polypeptide(L)' 'MSTIQRTDPSAIRTEELEHELYDAVEIAYLRGASEWVRIHYPQYYERLHMQYDSCAA' A
#
# COMPACT_ATOMS: atom_id res chain seq x y z
N MET A 1 -0.90 -3.12 -35.71
CA MET A 1 -0.41 -4.29 -34.96
C MET A 1 -0.84 -4.11 -33.51
N SER A 2 -1.92 -4.75 -33.10
CA SER A 2 -2.42 -4.65 -31.72
C SER A 2 -1.87 -5.83 -30.94
N THR A 3 -0.82 -5.59 -30.17
CA THR A 3 -0.25 -6.58 -29.27
C THR A 3 -1.23 -6.79 -28.14
N ILE A 4 -2.01 -7.88 -28.20
CA ILE A 4 -2.88 -8.30 -27.10
C ILE A 4 -1.93 -8.72 -25.98
N GLN A 5 -1.75 -7.85 -24.99
CA GLN A 5 -1.11 -8.22 -23.72
C GLN A 5 -2.04 -9.26 -23.09
N ARG A 6 -1.62 -10.52 -23.10
CA ARG A 6 -2.19 -11.54 -22.23
C ARG A 6 -1.82 -11.13 -20.82
N THR A 7 -2.69 -10.38 -20.16
CA THR A 7 -2.63 -10.19 -18.72
C THR A 7 -3.03 -11.51 -18.09
N ASP A 8 -2.07 -12.19 -17.45
CA ASP A 8 -2.36 -13.39 -16.69
C ASP A 8 -3.37 -13.05 -15.57
N PRO A 9 -4.54 -13.71 -15.51
CA PRO A 9 -5.59 -13.37 -14.55
C PRO A 9 -5.15 -13.61 -13.09
N SER A 10 -4.10 -14.39 -12.87
CA SER A 10 -3.47 -14.54 -11.56
C SER A 10 -2.63 -13.33 -11.13
N ALA A 11 -2.01 -12.62 -12.08
CA ALA A 11 -1.24 -11.41 -11.78
C ALA A 11 -2.17 -10.27 -11.36
N ILE A 12 -3.28 -10.08 -12.09
CA ILE A 12 -4.31 -9.08 -11.78
C ILE A 12 -4.82 -9.25 -10.34
N ARG A 13 -5.11 -10.50 -9.93
CA ARG A 13 -5.59 -10.79 -8.58
C ARG A 13 -4.57 -10.47 -7.49
N THR A 14 -3.29 -10.69 -7.76
CA THR A 14 -2.23 -10.35 -6.81
C THR A 14 -2.11 -8.84 -6.65
N GLU A 15 -2.13 -8.09 -7.76
CA GLU A 15 -2.10 -6.63 -7.73
C GLU A 15 -3.30 -6.03 -6.98
N GLU A 16 -4.50 -6.58 -7.19
CA GLU A 16 -5.70 -6.20 -6.44
C GLU A 16 -5.52 -6.46 -4.92
N LEU A 17 -5.01 -7.64 -4.54
CA LEU A 17 -4.77 -7.98 -3.15
C LEU A 17 -3.68 -7.11 -2.49
N GLU A 18 -2.62 -6.76 -3.22
CA GLU A 18 -1.59 -5.84 -2.73
C GLU A 18 -2.16 -4.44 -2.50
N HIS A 19 -3.08 -4.00 -3.36
CA HIS A 19 -3.76 -2.73 -3.19
C HIS A 19 -4.72 -2.73 -2.00
N GLU A 20 -5.53 -3.77 -1.82
CA GLU A 20 -6.40 -3.95 -0.65
C GLU A 20 -5.60 -4.00 0.66
N LEU A 21 -4.45 -4.69 0.66
CA LEU A 21 -3.54 -4.71 1.80
C LEU A 21 -3.01 -3.31 2.12
N TYR A 22 -2.59 -2.56 1.10
CA TYR A 22 -2.10 -1.19 1.29
C TYR A 22 -3.18 -0.29 1.93
N ASP A 23 -4.41 -0.33 1.41
CA ASP A 23 -5.53 0.47 1.92
C ASP A 23 -5.84 0.14 3.40
N ALA A 24 -5.84 -1.15 3.76
CA ALA A 24 -6.02 -1.58 5.15
C ALA A 24 -4.90 -1.08 6.08
N VAL A 25 -3.65 -1.11 5.61
CA VAL A 25 -2.49 -0.61 6.37
C VAL A 25 -2.54 0.91 6.53
N GLU A 26 -2.94 1.64 5.49
CA GLU A 26 -3.14 3.08 5.52
C GLU A 26 -4.21 3.50 6.53
N ILE A 27 -5.36 2.82 6.55
CA ILE A 27 -6.42 3.06 7.54
C ILE A 27 -5.89 2.83 8.96
N ALA A 28 -5.12 1.76 9.19
CA ALA A 28 -4.53 1.48 10.50
C ALA A 28 -3.58 2.61 10.94
N TYR A 29 -2.71 3.09 10.03
CA TYR A 29 -1.81 4.22 10.28
C TYR A 29 -2.60 5.48 10.68
N LEU A 30 -3.60 5.86 9.88
CA LEU A 30 -4.42 7.06 10.11
C LEU A 30 -5.24 6.98 11.41
N ARG A 31 -5.54 5.78 11.91
CA ARG A 31 -6.19 5.56 13.21
C ARG A 31 -5.24 5.53 14.40
N GLY A 32 -3.96 5.87 14.19
CA GLY A 32 -2.96 5.98 15.24
C GLY A 32 -2.21 4.67 15.54
N ALA A 33 -2.39 3.61 14.73
CA ALA A 33 -1.62 2.38 14.86
C ALA A 33 -0.27 2.46 14.12
N SER A 34 0.34 3.64 14.05
CA SER A 34 1.56 3.90 13.27
C SER A 34 2.75 3.04 13.72
N GLU A 35 2.91 2.77 15.02
CA GLU A 35 3.95 1.85 15.52
C GLU A 35 3.74 0.40 15.05
N TRP A 36 2.49 -0.07 15.06
CA TRP A 36 2.16 -1.40 14.55
C TRP A 36 2.45 -1.51 13.06
N VAL A 37 2.08 -0.48 12.28
CA VAL A 37 2.38 -0.39 10.85
C VAL A 37 3.89 -0.36 10.61
N ARG A 38 4.66 0.36 11.42
CA ARG A 38 6.13 0.42 11.34
C ARG A 38 6.78 -0.95 11.52
N ILE A 39 6.28 -1.76 12.46
CA ILE A 39 6.85 -3.08 12.77
C ILE A 39 6.51 -4.11 11.69
N HIS A 40 5.25 -4.13 11.24
CA HIS A 40 4.75 -5.19 10.35
C HIS A 40 4.86 -4.86 8.86
N TYR A 41 4.78 -3.58 8.50
CA TYR A 41 4.76 -3.11 7.11
C TYR A 41 5.69 -1.90 6.92
N PRO A 42 7.01 -2.05 7.17
CA PRO A 42 7.96 -0.93 7.16
C PRO A 42 7.97 -0.18 5.82
N GLN A 43 7.86 -0.90 4.70
CA GLN A 43 7.79 -0.32 3.35
C GLN A 43 6.58 0.60 3.13
N TYR A 44 5.44 0.32 3.77
CA TYR A 44 4.25 1.16 3.70
C TYR A 44 4.33 2.29 4.72
N TYR A 45 4.87 2.01 5.92
CA TYR A 45 5.13 3.04 6.92
C TYR A 45 5.96 4.20 6.38
N GLU A 46 7.08 3.92 5.69
CA GLU A 46 7.93 4.98 5.14
C GLU A 46 7.17 5.91 4.17
N ARG A 47 6.34 5.33 3.30
CA ARG A 47 5.51 6.11 2.36
C ARG A 47 4.44 6.92 3.10
N LEU A 48 3.71 6.29 4.01
CA LEU A 48 2.64 6.93 4.78
C LEU A 48 3.18 8.05 5.67
N HIS A 49 4.33 7.84 6.30
CA HIS A 49 5.00 8.84 7.13
C HIS A 49 5.49 10.03 6.28
N MET A 50 6.04 9.79 5.09
CA MET A 50 6.37 10.88 4.17
C MET A 50 5.12 11.64 3.68
N GLN A 51 4.04 10.93 3.40
CA GLN A 51 2.82 11.51 2.85
C GLN A 51 2.04 12.34 3.87
N TYR A 52 1.89 11.84 5.09
CA TYR A 52 1.01 12.43 6.10
C TYR A 52 1.74 13.24 7.17
N ASP A 53 2.95 12.83 7.56
CA ASP A 53 3.71 13.48 8.63
C ASP A 53 4.63 14.61 8.12
N SER A 54 5.09 14.53 6.86
CA SER A 54 5.96 15.58 6.29
C SER A 54 5.22 16.89 5.95
N CYS A 55 3.90 16.95 6.14
CA CYS A 55 3.09 18.16 5.98
C CYS A 55 2.91 18.95 7.30
N ALA A 56 3.45 18.45 8.43
CA ALA A 56 3.34 19.07 9.75
C ALA A 56 4.58 19.90 10.18
N ALA A 57 5.52 20.16 9.27
CA ALA A 57 6.75 20.92 9.53
C ALA A 57 6.68 22.37 9.02
#